data_AF-A6G0G7-F1
#
_entry.id   AF-A6G0G7-F1
#
_cell.length_a   1.000
_cell.length_b   1.000
_cell.length_c   1.000
_cell.angle_alpha   90.00
_cell.angle_beta   90.00
_cell.angle_gamma   90.00
#
_symmetry.space_group_name_H-M   'P 1'
#
loop_
_entity.id
_entity.type
_entity.pdbx_description
1 polymer ?
#
loop_
_entity_poly.entity_id
_entity_poly.type
_entity_poly.pdbx_seq_one_letter_code
_entity_poly.pdbx_strand_id
1 'polypeptide(L)'
;MGYRWWQRHQREQAIARELDEANGEPLRLPEHISPRLASIASQAHQLRIELELPIRRVRAPLLSETPWARRQRCDEYDAALYEIRLSIWAWLRSLQRLDADERRLLAELGLSVQPFRKLLYGCDRTDDVWEQVLWAEAPDLDMMWAELHRTILALKRFEHALASAPTDPYR
;
A
#
# COMPACT_ATOMS: atom_id res chain seq x y z
N MET A 1 14.46 20.36 -23.52
CA MET A 1 14.59 19.43 -22.37
C MET A 1 13.86 19.88 -21.09
N GLY A 2 13.38 21.12 -20.97
CA GLY A 2 12.76 21.61 -19.71
C GLY A 2 11.31 21.15 -19.44
N TYR A 3 10.46 21.08 -20.47
CA TYR A 3 9.02 20.82 -20.28
C TYR A 3 8.70 19.41 -19.76
N ARG A 4 9.32 18.37 -20.34
CA ARG A 4 9.14 16.97 -19.90
C ARG A 4 9.69 16.71 -18.50
N TRP A 5 10.84 17.31 -18.17
CA TRP A 5 11.40 17.24 -16.82
C TRP A 5 10.49 17.93 -15.81
N TRP A 6 9.98 19.12 -16.14
CA TRP A 6 9.07 19.87 -15.28
C TRP A 6 7.75 19.13 -15.05
N GLN A 7 7.14 18.54 -16.08
CA GLN A 7 5.94 17.72 -15.94
C GLN A 7 6.16 16.50 -15.05
N ARG A 8 7.29 15.80 -15.22
CA ARG A 8 7.66 14.67 -14.35
C ARG A 8 7.84 15.13 -12.90
N HIS A 9 8.55 16.23 -12.70
CA HIS A 9 8.77 16.77 -11.35
C HIS A 9 7.46 17.20 -10.67
N GLN A 10 6.57 17.87 -11.40
CA GLN A 10 5.23 18.22 -10.90
C GLN A 10 4.41 16.98 -10.52
N ARG A 11 4.49 15.91 -11.32
CA ARG A 11 3.83 14.63 -11.03
C ARG A 11 4.37 13.98 -9.76
N GLU A 12 5.69 13.90 -9.61
CA GLU A 12 6.30 13.35 -8.39
C GLU A 12 5.95 14.18 -7.15
N GLN A 13 5.89 15.51 -7.27
CA GLN A 13 5.42 16.38 -6.18
C GLN A 13 3.94 16.21 -5.85
N ALA A 14 3.09 15.90 -6.83
CA ALA A 14 1.68 15.61 -6.59
C ALA A 14 1.52 14.29 -5.84
N ILE A 15 2.25 13.25 -6.26
CA ILE A 15 2.25 11.94 -5.58
C ILE A 15 2.76 12.04 -4.14
N ALA A 16 3.84 12.80 -3.91
CA ALA A 16 4.34 13.04 -2.56
C ALA A 16 3.29 13.74 -1.68
N ARG A 17 2.59 14.74 -2.21
CA ARG A 17 1.49 15.42 -1.49
C ARG A 17 0.32 14.50 -1.21
N GLU A 18 -0.09 13.68 -2.17
CA GLU A 18 -1.16 12.69 -1.98
C GLU A 18 -0.79 11.67 -0.88
N LEU A 19 0.47 11.24 -0.84
CA LEU A 19 0.99 10.38 0.24
C LEU A 19 0.96 11.09 1.59
N ASP A 20 1.46 12.33 1.67
CA ASP A 20 1.49 13.11 2.91
C ASP A 20 0.06 13.39 3.42
N GLU A 21 -0.89 13.68 2.53
CA GLU A 21 -2.31 13.89 2.86
C GLU A 21 -3.01 12.60 3.30
N ALA A 22 -2.77 11.50 2.60
CA ALA A 22 -3.27 10.21 3.01
C ALA A 22 -2.67 9.79 4.36
N ASN A 23 -1.43 10.21 4.64
CA ASN A 23 -0.66 9.86 5.83
C ASN A 23 -0.84 10.75 7.06
N GLY A 24 -1.28 12.00 6.88
CA GLY A 24 -1.37 12.98 7.95
C GLY A 24 -2.54 12.82 8.92
N GLU A 25 -3.56 12.01 8.59
CA GLU A 25 -4.71 11.82 9.49
C GLU A 25 -4.39 10.86 10.64
N PRO A 26 -4.49 11.30 11.90
CA PRO A 26 -4.27 10.44 13.06
C PRO A 26 -5.43 9.46 13.25
N LEU A 27 -5.11 8.22 13.62
CA LEU A 27 -6.11 7.22 13.98
C LEU A 27 -6.78 7.61 15.31
N ARG A 28 -8.11 7.69 15.32
CA ARG A 28 -8.92 7.87 16.53
C ARG A 28 -9.97 6.77 16.61
N LEU A 29 -9.79 5.88 17.57
CA LEU A 29 -10.69 4.75 17.78
C LEU A 29 -11.60 5.01 18.99
N PRO A 30 -12.89 4.68 18.88
CA PRO A 30 -13.79 4.63 20.01
C PRO A 30 -13.33 3.65 21.10
N GLU A 31 -13.60 3.99 22.36
CA GLU A 31 -13.26 3.16 23.53
C GLU A 31 -14.06 1.84 23.60
N HIS A 32 -15.22 1.76 22.94
CA HIS A 32 -16.11 0.59 22.97
C HIS A 32 -15.69 -0.55 22.01
N ILE A 33 -14.67 -0.33 21.18
CA ILE A 33 -14.19 -1.35 20.24
C ILE A 33 -13.34 -2.39 20.97
N SER A 34 -13.43 -3.65 20.54
CA SER A 34 -12.61 -4.71 21.14
C SER A 34 -11.11 -4.38 21.02
N PRO A 35 -10.28 -4.74 22.03
CA PRO A 35 -8.84 -4.51 21.96
C PRO A 35 -8.18 -5.15 20.73
N ARG A 36 -8.72 -6.26 20.23
CA ARG A 36 -8.24 -6.92 19.01
C ARG A 36 -8.52 -6.09 17.77
N LEU A 37 -9.74 -5.61 17.58
CA LEU A 37 -10.10 -4.73 16.46
C LEU A 37 -9.33 -3.41 16.51
N ALA A 38 -9.15 -2.85 17.72
CA ALA A 38 -8.32 -1.68 17.91
C ALA A 38 -6.86 -1.94 17.51
N SER A 39 -6.30 -3.10 17.89
CA SER A 39 -4.95 -3.49 17.47
C SER A 39 -4.83 -3.62 15.95
N ILE A 40 -5.82 -4.21 15.28
CA ILE A 40 -5.81 -4.36 13.81
C ILE A 40 -5.94 -3.01 13.10
N ALA A 41 -6.77 -2.10 13.62
CA ALA A 41 -6.86 -0.74 13.09
C ALA A 41 -5.53 0.02 13.25
N SER A 42 -4.86 -0.10 14.40
CA SER A 42 -3.52 0.46 14.60
C SER A 42 -2.48 -0.16 13.66
N GLN A 43 -2.56 -1.47 13.40
CA GLN A 43 -1.71 -2.12 12.39
C GLN A 43 -2.01 -1.64 10.97
N ALA A 44 -3.28 -1.39 10.62
CA ALA A 44 -3.66 -0.83 9.33
C ALA A 44 -3.09 0.58 9.13
N HIS A 45 -3.18 1.41 10.18
CA HIS A 45 -2.60 2.75 10.21
C HIS A 45 -1.07 2.72 10.05
N GLN A 46 -0.40 1.83 10.80
CA GLN A 46 1.04 1.64 10.71
C GLN A 46 1.44 1.14 9.30
N LEU A 47 0.71 0.19 8.74
CA LEU A 47 0.93 -0.31 7.38
C LEU A 47 0.83 0.82 6.35
N ARG A 48 -0.14 1.72 6.51
CA ARG A 48 -0.31 2.88 5.62
C ARG A 48 0.94 3.77 5.57
N ILE A 49 1.59 3.96 6.72
CA ILE A 49 2.86 4.70 6.85
C ILE A 49 4.03 3.88 6.28
N GLU A 50 4.11 2.59 6.59
CA GLU A 50 5.19 1.71 6.12
C GLU A 50 5.25 1.59 4.60
N LEU A 51 4.09 1.57 3.94
CA LEU A 51 3.99 1.49 2.48
C LEU A 51 4.59 2.70 1.76
N GLU A 52 4.76 3.83 2.45
CA GLU A 52 5.28 5.07 1.88
C GLU A 52 6.77 4.96 1.46
N LEU A 53 7.57 4.34 2.32
CA LEU A 53 9.02 4.24 2.16
C LEU A 53 9.45 3.49 0.87
N PRO A 54 8.93 2.29 0.56
CA PRO A 54 9.33 1.57 -0.65
C PRO A 54 8.98 2.34 -1.94
N ILE A 55 7.91 3.14 -1.95
CA ILE A 55 7.53 3.94 -3.13
C ILE A 55 8.49 5.09 -3.35
N ARG A 56 8.79 5.85 -2.28
CA ARG A 56 9.72 6.99 -2.36
C ARG A 56 11.07 6.54 -2.89
N ARG A 57 11.52 5.33 -2.48
CA ARG A 57 12.75 4.70 -2.98
C ARG A 57 12.67 4.41 -4.49
N VAL A 58 11.67 3.67 -4.96
CA VAL A 58 11.58 3.25 -6.37
C VAL A 58 11.35 4.42 -7.33
N ARG A 59 10.69 5.49 -6.87
CA ARG A 59 10.41 6.68 -7.69
C ARG A 59 11.53 7.73 -7.65
N ALA A 60 12.58 7.52 -6.85
CA ALA A 60 13.69 8.45 -6.78
C ALA A 60 14.35 8.66 -8.16
N PRO A 61 14.69 9.91 -8.52
CA PRO A 61 15.29 10.19 -9.82
C PRO A 61 16.69 9.54 -9.91
N LEU A 62 16.91 8.76 -10.97
CA LEU A 62 18.25 8.24 -11.27
C LEU A 62 19.12 9.37 -11.84
N LEU A 63 20.36 9.47 -11.35
CA LEU A 63 21.34 10.47 -11.76
C LEU A 63 21.76 10.34 -13.24
N SER A 64 21.58 9.15 -13.85
CA SER A 64 21.81 8.91 -15.29
C SER A 64 21.01 7.71 -15.81
N GLU A 65 20.58 7.74 -17.08
CA GLU A 65 19.96 6.59 -17.75
C GLU A 65 21.02 5.70 -18.39
N THR A 66 21.73 4.92 -17.57
CA THR A 66 22.62 3.86 -18.05
C THR A 66 21.92 2.50 -18.00
N PRO A 67 22.38 1.48 -18.74
CA PRO A 67 21.83 0.13 -18.64
C PRO A 67 21.89 -0.43 -17.21
N TRP A 68 22.96 -0.13 -16.46
CA TRP A 68 23.08 -0.52 -15.05
C TRP A 68 22.08 0.19 -14.15
N ALA A 69 21.82 1.48 -14.39
CA ALA A 69 20.81 2.23 -13.64
C ALA A 69 19.39 1.69 -13.91
N ARG A 70 19.11 1.22 -15.14
CA ARG A 70 17.84 0.55 -15.47
C ARG A 70 17.69 -0.79 -14.75
N ARG A 71 18.75 -1.59 -14.69
CA ARG A 71 18.76 -2.85 -13.93
C ARG A 71 18.54 -2.61 -12.44
N GLN A 72 19.27 -1.66 -11.85
CA GLN A 72 19.10 -1.29 -10.45
C GLN A 72 17.64 -0.88 -10.15
N ARG A 73 16.97 -0.15 -11.05
CA ARG A 73 15.55 0.20 -10.88
C ARG A 73 14.64 -1.03 -10.86
N CYS A 74 14.94 -2.06 -11.67
CA CYS A 74 14.18 -3.31 -11.64
C CYS A 74 14.38 -4.02 -10.30
N ASP A 75 15.62 -4.12 -9.83
CA ASP A 75 15.93 -4.73 -8.54
C ASP A 75 15.24 -3.98 -7.37
N GLU A 76 15.27 -2.64 -7.40
CA GLU A 76 14.59 -1.79 -6.42
C GLU A 76 13.07 -1.94 -6.47
N TYR A 77 12.49 -2.08 -7.67
CA TYR A 77 11.07 -2.33 -7.87
C TYR A 77 10.65 -3.68 -7.28
N ASP A 78 11.37 -4.76 -7.60
CA ASP A 78 11.06 -6.10 -7.12
C ASP A 78 11.23 -6.18 -5.59
N ALA A 79 12.27 -5.54 -5.04
CA ALA A 79 12.47 -5.43 -3.60
C ALA A 79 11.34 -4.67 -2.91
N ALA A 80 10.92 -3.52 -3.47
CA ALA A 80 9.79 -2.76 -2.95
C ALA A 80 8.48 -3.55 -2.99
N LEU A 81 8.21 -4.23 -4.11
CA LEU A 81 7.02 -5.04 -4.25
C LEU A 81 7.01 -6.21 -3.25
N TYR A 82 8.15 -6.86 -3.04
CA TYR A 82 8.31 -7.88 -2.02
C TYR A 82 8.03 -7.35 -0.60
N GLU A 83 8.61 -6.22 -0.22
CA GLU A 83 8.38 -5.57 1.08
C GLU A 83 6.89 -5.23 1.27
N ILE A 84 6.27 -4.60 0.27
CA ILE A 84 4.84 -4.26 0.26
C ILE A 84 3.98 -5.51 0.47
N ARG A 85 4.24 -6.57 -0.29
CA ARG A 85 3.50 -7.84 -0.19
C ARG A 85 3.64 -8.46 1.18
N LEU A 86 4.84 -8.47 1.75
CA LEU A 86 5.11 -9.02 3.07
C LEU A 86 4.33 -8.27 4.15
N SER A 87 4.34 -6.94 4.13
CA SER A 87 3.62 -6.12 5.10
C SER A 87 2.10 -6.27 4.97
N ILE A 88 1.57 -6.29 3.75
CA ILE A 88 0.14 -6.56 3.50
C ILE A 88 -0.24 -7.96 4.01
N TRP A 89 0.57 -8.98 3.71
CA TRP A 89 0.30 -10.34 4.16
C TRP A 89 0.33 -10.49 5.68
N ALA A 90 1.28 -9.84 6.35
CA ALA A 90 1.39 -9.84 7.80
C ALA A 90 0.11 -9.27 8.44
N TRP A 91 -0.40 -8.17 7.90
CA TRP A 91 -1.67 -7.57 8.33
C TRP A 91 -2.88 -8.45 7.99
N LEU A 92 -2.99 -8.99 6.78
CA LEU A 92 -4.08 -9.90 6.41
C LEU A 92 -4.14 -11.14 7.31
N ARG A 93 -2.99 -11.63 7.77
CA ARG A 93 -2.90 -12.74 8.72
C ARG A 93 -3.44 -12.37 10.10
N SER A 94 -3.39 -11.10 10.52
CA SER A 94 -4.00 -10.67 11.78
C SER A 94 -5.52 -10.70 11.71
N LEU A 95 -6.12 -10.37 10.55
CA LEU A 95 -7.57 -10.52 10.30
C LEU A 95 -8.04 -11.98 10.42
N GLN A 96 -7.22 -12.94 10.01
CA GLN A 96 -7.58 -14.37 10.13
C GLN A 96 -7.69 -14.85 11.58
N ARG A 97 -7.16 -14.11 12.55
CA ARG A 97 -7.23 -14.45 13.97
C ARG A 97 -8.44 -13.87 14.68
N LEU A 98 -9.29 -13.14 13.96
CA LEU A 98 -10.53 -12.58 14.50
C LEU A 98 -11.58 -13.66 14.75
N ASP A 99 -12.38 -13.44 15.79
CA ASP A 99 -13.50 -14.32 16.15
C ASP A 99 -14.68 -14.11 15.19
N ALA A 100 -15.69 -14.99 15.24
CA ALA A 100 -16.82 -14.98 14.31
C ALA A 100 -17.61 -13.65 14.35
N ASP A 101 -17.83 -13.10 15.54
CA ASP A 101 -18.57 -11.84 15.73
C ASP A 101 -17.81 -10.64 15.15
N GLU A 102 -16.49 -10.60 15.34
CA GLU A 102 -15.64 -9.54 14.79
C GLU A 102 -15.59 -9.61 13.26
N ARG A 103 -15.53 -10.82 12.69
CA ARG A 103 -15.61 -11.00 11.24
C ARG A 103 -16.96 -10.57 10.68
N ARG A 104 -18.04 -10.85 11.40
CA ARG A 104 -19.40 -10.41 11.03
C ARG A 104 -19.50 -8.89 11.04
N LEU A 105 -19.00 -8.23 12.08
CA LEU A 105 -18.93 -6.77 12.14
C LEU A 105 -18.16 -6.18 10.95
N LEU A 106 -16.98 -6.73 10.62
CA LEU A 106 -16.22 -6.28 9.45
C LEU A 106 -17.01 -6.44 8.14
N ALA A 107 -17.77 -7.53 8.00
CA ALA A 107 -18.61 -7.76 6.83
C ALA A 107 -19.80 -6.78 6.77
N GLU A 108 -20.44 -6.48 7.91
CA GLU A 108 -21.52 -5.50 8.03
C GLU A 108 -21.03 -4.07 7.71
N LEU A 109 -19.78 -3.75 8.05
CA LEU A 109 -19.10 -2.52 7.64
C LEU A 109 -18.67 -2.50 6.16
N GLY A 110 -18.95 -3.56 5.39
CA GLY A 110 -18.62 -3.66 3.97
C GLY A 110 -17.12 -3.77 3.68
N LEU A 111 -16.30 -4.17 4.66
CA LEU A 111 -14.86 -4.24 4.53
C LEU A 111 -14.44 -5.52 3.79
N SER A 112 -13.54 -5.36 2.82
CA SER A 112 -13.13 -6.45 1.92
C SER A 112 -11.62 -6.44 1.68
N VAL A 113 -11.07 -7.64 1.49
CA VAL A 113 -9.65 -7.83 1.13
C VAL A 113 -9.39 -7.70 -0.38
N GLN A 114 -10.42 -7.55 -1.20
CA GLN A 114 -10.29 -7.44 -2.66
C GLN A 114 -9.32 -6.33 -3.13
N PRO A 115 -9.28 -5.13 -2.52
CA PRO A 115 -8.38 -4.05 -2.96
C PRO A 115 -6.90 -4.42 -2.94
N PHE A 116 -6.50 -5.38 -2.10
CA PHE A 116 -5.10 -5.76 -1.92
C PHE A 116 -4.62 -6.78 -2.97
N ARG A 117 -5.54 -7.44 -3.69
CA ARG A 117 -5.18 -8.59 -4.55
C ARG A 117 -4.21 -8.23 -5.67
N LYS A 118 -4.36 -7.06 -6.27
CA LYS A 118 -3.53 -6.67 -7.41
C LYS A 118 -2.09 -6.36 -7.01
N LEU A 119 -1.86 -5.78 -5.83
CA LEU A 119 -0.50 -5.66 -5.28
C LEU A 119 0.09 -7.02 -4.90
N LEU A 120 -0.74 -7.94 -4.41
CA LEU A 120 -0.28 -9.27 -4.00
C LEU A 120 0.14 -10.15 -5.17
N TYR A 121 -0.51 -10.03 -6.34
CA TYR A 121 -0.36 -11.01 -7.42
C TYR A 121 -0.32 -10.44 -8.84
N GLY A 122 -0.47 -9.13 -9.03
CA GLY A 122 -0.72 -8.54 -10.36
C GLY A 122 0.16 -7.36 -10.71
N CYS A 123 1.22 -7.10 -9.93
CA CYS A 123 2.20 -6.05 -10.19
C CYS A 123 3.58 -6.62 -10.54
N ASP A 124 3.68 -7.92 -10.80
CA ASP A 124 4.94 -8.52 -11.24
C ASP A 124 5.32 -7.98 -12.62
N ARG A 125 6.60 -7.68 -12.78
CA ARG A 125 7.16 -7.13 -14.02
C ARG A 125 7.27 -8.20 -15.11
N THR A 126 7.45 -9.45 -14.72
CA THR A 126 7.65 -10.60 -15.61
C THR A 126 7.07 -11.85 -14.97
N ASP A 127 6.57 -12.77 -15.79
CA ASP A 127 6.19 -14.12 -15.37
C ASP A 127 7.40 -15.09 -15.37
N ASP A 128 8.54 -14.67 -15.94
CA ASP A 128 9.77 -15.47 -16.01
C ASP A 128 10.69 -15.22 -14.80
N VAL A 129 10.75 -16.21 -13.91
CA VAL A 129 11.56 -16.18 -12.68
C VAL A 129 13.07 -16.18 -12.99
N TRP A 130 13.47 -16.55 -14.20
CA TRP A 130 14.88 -16.66 -14.62
C TRP A 130 15.30 -15.59 -15.61
N GLU A 131 14.52 -14.50 -15.75
CA GLU A 131 14.82 -13.44 -16.72
C GLU A 131 16.21 -12.81 -16.44
N GLN A 132 17.21 -13.21 -17.21
CA GLN A 132 18.60 -12.71 -17.16
C GLN A 132 18.90 -11.77 -18.33
N VAL A 133 17.95 -10.92 -18.74
CA VAL A 133 18.10 -10.09 -19.93
C VAL A 133 18.84 -8.79 -19.58
N LEU A 134 19.88 -8.44 -20.36
CA LEU A 134 20.62 -7.18 -20.25
C LEU A 134 19.74 -5.93 -20.39
N TRP A 135 18.55 -6.10 -21.00
CA TRP A 135 17.53 -5.08 -21.23
C TRP A 135 16.18 -5.58 -20.71
N ALA A 136 16.08 -5.77 -19.40
CA ALA A 136 14.81 -6.03 -18.73
C ALA A 136 13.77 -4.94 -19.08
N GLU A 137 12.51 -5.35 -19.26
CA GLU A 137 11.40 -4.42 -19.46
C GLU A 137 11.34 -3.43 -18.29
N ALA A 138 11.14 -2.14 -18.56
CA ALA A 138 11.07 -1.15 -17.50
C ALA A 138 9.82 -1.37 -16.63
N PRO A 139 9.92 -1.30 -15.29
CA PRO A 139 8.76 -1.52 -14.43
C PRO A 139 7.70 -0.42 -14.62
N ASP A 140 6.43 -0.82 -14.56
CA ASP A 140 5.30 0.10 -14.59
C ASP A 140 5.07 0.74 -13.21
N LEU A 141 5.82 1.82 -12.96
CA LEU A 141 5.75 2.59 -11.72
C LEU A 141 4.39 3.28 -11.52
N ASP A 142 3.65 3.52 -12.61
CA ASP A 142 2.36 4.21 -12.56
C ASP A 142 1.25 3.25 -12.16
N MET A 143 1.28 2.02 -12.69
CA MET A 143 0.41 0.93 -12.22
C MET A 143 0.67 0.62 -10.74
N MET A 144 1.95 0.43 -10.35
CA MET A 144 2.29 0.16 -8.94
C MET A 144 1.77 1.27 -8.04
N TRP A 145 1.95 2.54 -8.44
CA TRP A 145 1.40 3.68 -7.71
C TRP A 145 -0.12 3.63 -7.61
N ALA A 146 -0.83 3.41 -8.72
CA ALA A 146 -2.29 3.38 -8.72
C ALA A 146 -2.86 2.29 -7.80
N GLU A 147 -2.28 1.09 -7.81
CA GLU A 147 -2.74 -0.01 -6.96
C GLU A 147 -2.35 0.18 -5.49
N LEU A 148 -1.20 0.80 -5.23
CA LEU A 148 -0.82 1.17 -3.89
C LEU A 148 -1.69 2.28 -3.33
N HIS A 149 -1.99 3.32 -4.11
CA HIS A 149 -2.90 4.38 -3.69
C HIS A 149 -4.29 3.81 -3.36
N ARG A 150 -4.80 2.86 -4.17
CA ARG A 150 -6.03 2.13 -3.85
C ARG A 150 -5.95 1.36 -2.54
N THR A 151 -4.80 0.74 -2.26
CA THR A 151 -4.53 0.01 -1.00
C THR A 151 -4.51 0.94 0.20
N ILE A 152 -3.80 2.08 0.10
CA ILE A 152 -3.80 3.13 1.13
C ILE A 152 -5.21 3.62 1.41
N LEU A 153 -6.00 3.91 0.36
CA LEU A 153 -7.40 4.33 0.51
C LEU A 153 -8.27 3.23 1.14
N ALA A 154 -8.01 1.96 0.83
CA ALA A 154 -8.72 0.83 1.45
C ALA A 154 -8.38 0.69 2.94
N LEU A 155 -7.12 0.86 3.33
CA LEU A 155 -6.69 0.88 4.74
C LEU A 155 -7.31 2.07 5.48
N LYS A 156 -7.31 3.25 4.87
CA LYS A 156 -7.98 4.44 5.42
C LYS A 156 -9.48 4.23 5.60
N ARG A 157 -10.16 3.60 4.62
CA ARG A 157 -11.58 3.22 4.75
C ARG A 157 -11.81 2.21 5.87
N PHE A 158 -10.90 1.27 6.05
CA PHE A 158 -10.93 0.31 7.15
C PHE A 158 -10.83 1.01 8.52
N GLU A 159 -9.85 1.92 8.66
CA GLU A 159 -9.68 2.76 9.85
C GLU A 159 -10.96 3.56 10.17
N HIS A 160 -11.52 4.26 9.17
CA HIS A 160 -12.73 5.07 9.34
C HIS A 160 -13.99 4.25 9.61
N ALA A 161 -14.14 3.10 8.97
CA ALA A 161 -15.29 2.21 9.20
C ALA A 161 -15.27 1.65 10.64
N LEU A 162 -14.10 1.29 11.15
CA LEU A 162 -13.96 0.90 12.56
C LEU A 162 -14.19 2.09 13.49
N ALA A 163 -13.65 3.26 13.18
CA ALA A 163 -13.88 4.46 14.00
C ALA A 163 -15.36 4.88 14.10
N SER A 164 -16.15 4.55 13.08
CA SER A 164 -17.60 4.81 13.01
C SER A 164 -18.46 3.62 13.42
N ALA A 165 -17.86 2.52 13.90
CA ALA A 165 -18.60 1.33 14.26
C ALA A 165 -19.62 1.63 15.37
N PRO A 166 -20.89 1.22 15.21
CA PRO A 166 -21.93 1.51 16.18
C PRO A 166 -21.58 0.87 17.53
N THR A 167 -21.89 1.57 18.61
CA THR A 167 -21.87 0.98 19.96
C THR A 167 -22.98 -0.05 20.00
N ASP A 168 -22.64 -1.32 20.21
CA ASP A 168 -23.64 -2.37 20.41
C ASP A 168 -24.38 -2.08 21.74
N PRO A 169 -25.67 -1.70 21.73
CA PRO A 169 -26.40 -1.37 22.94
C PRO A 169 -26.76 -2.60 23.78
N TYR A 170 -26.44 -3.82 23.29
CA TYR A 170 -26.73 -5.09 23.95
C TYR A 170 -25.47 -5.84 24.44
N ARG A 171 -24.31 -5.18 24.44
CA ARG A 171 -23.08 -5.68 25.07
C ARG A 171 -22.91 -5.18 26.50
#